data_AF-A0AAP0MYA5-F1
#
_entry.id   AF-A0AAP0MYA5-F1
#
_cell.length_a   1.000
_cell.length_b   1.000
_cell.length_c   1.000
_cell.angle_alpha   90.00
_cell.angle_beta   90.00
_cell.angle_gamma   90.00
#
_symmetry.space_group_name_H-M   'P 1'
#
loop_
_entity.id
_entity.type
_entity.pdbx_description
1 polymer ?
#
loop_
_entity_poly.entity_id
_entity_poly.type
_entity_poly.pdbx_seq_one_letter_code
_entity_poly.pdbx_strand_id
1 'polypeptide(L)'
;MKSFEPTFEPRVEKADDDVNEEKYIDLDTEEDLAKYIDALNNEEDIARCIDTDRCIDQLESIENEIDRLVKVFKESPISRSWEPLPEDVLQMTMDACDRVIALDSEKKMLFDVLTSKVVHVAPNLCEVVGSGIIAAKLMAAAGALTNLANMPASEIEVLGRQKSDNISFYEGYLESTEMFQATTLCMRERARQLLAEKLKEAASVDLKRGDVSGSAGRALRDEILGTIEYEIRPPKTKFQLRRKTTGT
;
A
#
# COMPACT_ATOMS: atom_id res chain seq x y z
N MET A 1 47.66 -1.83 23.28
CA MET A 1 48.13 -0.69 22.46
C MET A 1 48.72 -1.21 21.16
N LYS A 2 47.92 -1.18 20.10
CA LYS A 2 48.41 -1.19 18.71
C LYS A 2 47.56 -0.14 17.99
N SER A 3 48.15 1.02 17.78
CA SER A 3 47.65 2.11 16.96
C SER A 3 47.75 1.70 15.51
N PHE A 4 46.63 1.64 14.82
CA PHE A 4 46.56 1.44 13.37
C PHE A 4 45.89 2.68 12.80
N GLU A 5 46.71 3.62 12.33
CA GLU A 5 46.25 4.72 11.49
C GLU A 5 46.37 4.29 10.02
N PRO A 6 45.32 4.41 9.22
CA PRO A 6 45.46 4.51 7.78
C PRO A 6 45.22 5.96 7.34
N THR A 7 46.30 6.60 6.90
CA THR A 7 46.29 7.79 6.05
C THR A 7 45.58 7.47 4.74
N PHE A 8 44.52 8.19 4.41
CA PHE A 8 43.91 8.16 3.08
C PHE A 8 43.89 9.58 2.52
N GLU A 9 44.79 9.84 1.57
CA GLU A 9 44.77 11.05 0.76
C GLU A 9 43.57 11.01 -0.21
N PRO A 10 42.75 12.06 -0.32
CA PRO A 10 41.67 12.10 -1.30
C PRO A 10 42.24 12.44 -2.68
N ARG A 11 41.99 11.54 -3.63
CA ARG A 11 42.30 11.73 -5.05
C ARG A 11 41.25 12.69 -5.64
N VAL A 12 41.71 13.89 -6.01
CA VAL A 12 40.91 14.90 -6.71
C VAL A 12 40.71 14.44 -8.16
N GLU A 13 39.51 13.95 -8.49
CA GLU A 13 39.03 13.92 -9.88
C GLU A 13 38.14 15.14 -10.11
N LYS A 14 38.45 15.83 -11.21
CA LYS A 14 37.92 17.15 -11.56
C LYS A 14 36.51 17.06 -12.10
N ALA A 15 35.77 18.13 -11.84
CA ALA A 15 34.45 18.46 -12.33
C ALA A 15 34.27 18.21 -13.83
N ASP A 16 33.23 17.46 -14.17
CA ASP A 16 32.41 17.75 -15.34
C ASP A 16 31.19 18.54 -14.82
N ASP A 17 31.22 19.83 -15.11
CA ASP A 17 30.13 20.78 -14.90
C ASP A 17 28.97 20.44 -15.84
N ASP A 18 27.88 19.89 -15.28
CA ASP A 18 26.49 20.08 -15.72
C ASP A 18 25.56 19.28 -14.77
N VAL A 19 25.65 19.56 -13.46
CA VAL A 19 24.62 19.14 -12.51
C VAL A 19 23.53 20.21 -12.59
N ASN A 20 22.46 19.87 -13.30
CA ASN A 20 21.17 20.53 -13.18
C ASN A 20 20.87 20.72 -11.69
N GLU A 21 20.77 21.98 -11.23
CA GLU A 21 20.38 22.33 -9.87
C GLU A 21 18.96 21.78 -9.62
N GLU A 22 18.86 20.51 -9.25
CA GLU A 22 17.67 19.98 -8.61
C GLU A 22 17.54 20.71 -7.28
N LYS A 23 16.72 21.76 -7.28
CA LYS A 23 16.23 22.44 -6.08
C LYS A 23 15.70 21.39 -5.12
N TYR A 24 16.49 21.07 -4.12
CA TYR A 24 16.03 20.42 -2.91
C TYR A 24 14.99 21.36 -2.28
N ILE A 25 13.74 20.90 -2.20
CA ILE A 25 12.69 21.62 -1.48
C ILE A 25 12.74 21.07 -0.06
N ASP A 26 13.21 21.89 0.88
CA ASP A 26 13.12 21.60 2.31
C ASP A 26 11.62 21.63 2.68
N LEU A 27 11.06 20.48 3.08
CA LEU A 27 9.62 20.27 3.30
C LEU A 27 9.18 20.67 4.73
N ASP A 28 9.67 21.79 5.26
CA ASP A 28 9.42 22.20 6.64
C ASP A 28 8.17 23.09 6.82
N THR A 29 7.51 23.55 5.75
CA THR A 29 6.35 24.47 5.83
C THR A 29 5.12 24.02 5.02
N GLU A 30 3.91 24.30 5.55
CA GLU A 30 2.62 24.05 4.87
C GLU A 30 2.54 24.66 3.45
N GLU A 31 3.24 25.78 3.20
CA GLU A 31 3.28 26.43 1.89
C GLU A 31 4.13 25.65 0.86
N ASP A 32 5.17 24.97 1.29
CA ASP A 32 6.02 24.17 0.40
C ASP A 32 5.36 22.86 0.02
N LEU A 33 4.54 22.31 0.93
CA LEU A 33 3.62 21.21 0.63
C LEU A 33 2.56 21.63 -0.40
N ALA A 34 1.98 22.83 -0.25
CA ALA A 34 0.99 23.36 -1.19
C ALA A 34 1.58 23.63 -2.59
N LYS A 35 2.79 24.18 -2.67
CA LYS A 35 3.50 24.36 -3.96
C LYS A 35 3.88 23.02 -4.59
N TYR A 36 4.25 22.02 -3.80
CA TYR A 36 4.48 20.66 -4.30
C TYR A 36 3.17 20.05 -4.83
N ILE A 37 2.05 20.22 -4.11
CA ILE A 37 0.71 19.79 -4.55
C ILE A 37 0.29 20.50 -5.85
N ASP A 38 0.55 21.80 -5.99
CA ASP A 38 0.29 22.54 -7.23
C ASP A 38 1.22 22.13 -8.39
N ALA A 39 2.49 21.85 -8.11
CA ALA A 39 3.42 21.30 -9.10
C ALA A 39 2.97 19.91 -9.60
N LEU A 40 2.39 19.11 -8.70
CA LEU A 40 1.80 17.81 -9.00
C LEU A 40 0.47 17.88 -9.77
N ASN A 41 -0.19 19.05 -9.79
CA ASN A 41 -1.46 19.29 -10.49
C ASN A 41 -1.27 19.78 -11.94
N ASN A 42 -0.04 20.00 -12.41
CA ASN A 42 0.20 20.35 -13.81
C ASN A 42 0.01 19.12 -14.72
N GLU A 43 -0.90 19.25 -15.69
CA GLU A 43 -1.51 18.21 -16.54
C GLU A 43 -0.59 17.42 -17.49
N GLU A 44 0.74 17.48 -17.35
CA GLU A 44 1.68 16.74 -18.21
C GLU A 44 2.59 15.84 -17.39
N ASP A 45 2.06 14.69 -16.95
CA ASP A 45 2.69 13.37 -17.05
C ASP A 45 1.97 12.36 -16.14
N ILE A 46 0.88 11.79 -16.66
CA ILE A 46 0.26 10.54 -16.15
C ILE A 46 1.21 9.32 -16.30
N ALA A 47 2.44 9.58 -16.79
CA ALA A 47 3.55 8.66 -16.94
C ALA A 47 4.68 8.80 -15.90
N ARG A 48 4.67 9.80 -14.99
CA ARG A 48 5.62 9.83 -13.87
C ARG A 48 5.02 9.18 -12.62
N CYS A 49 5.22 7.88 -12.52
CA CYS A 49 5.01 7.11 -11.29
C CYS A 49 5.99 7.50 -10.15
N ILE A 50 6.95 8.38 -10.42
CA ILE A 50 8.05 8.73 -9.51
C ILE A 50 7.54 9.44 -8.25
N ASP A 51 6.49 10.27 -8.37
CA ASP A 51 5.98 11.00 -7.22
C ASP A 51 5.16 10.11 -6.28
N THR A 52 4.51 9.05 -6.79
CA THR A 52 3.75 8.12 -5.94
C THR A 52 4.66 7.25 -5.10
N ASP A 53 5.78 6.78 -5.65
CA ASP A 53 6.76 5.96 -4.91
C ASP A 53 7.34 6.76 -3.74
N ARG A 54 7.75 8.00 -4.00
CA ARG A 54 8.26 8.89 -2.94
C ARG A 54 7.24 9.18 -1.86
N CYS A 55 5.98 9.45 -2.23
CA CYS A 55 4.91 9.68 -1.26
C CYS A 55 4.62 8.42 -0.42
N ILE A 56 4.70 7.23 -1.01
CA ILE A 56 4.49 5.97 -0.30
C ILE A 56 5.65 5.70 0.66
N ASP A 57 6.89 5.92 0.25
CA ASP A 57 8.07 5.79 1.13
C ASP A 57 7.97 6.76 2.32
N GLN A 58 7.54 8.00 2.09
CA GLN A 58 7.29 8.99 3.14
C GLN A 58 6.17 8.54 4.08
N LEU A 59 5.05 8.05 3.54
CA LEU A 59 3.95 7.49 4.33
C LEU A 59 4.41 6.31 5.20
N GLU A 60 5.19 5.38 4.65
CA GLU A 60 5.71 4.24 5.40
C GLU A 60 6.73 4.68 6.46
N SER A 61 7.53 5.71 6.19
CA SER A 61 8.43 6.31 7.18
C SER A 61 7.67 6.91 8.36
N ILE A 62 6.62 7.68 8.09
CA ILE A 62 5.75 8.29 9.12
C ILE A 62 5.04 7.20 9.92
N GLU A 63 4.46 6.18 9.27
CA GLU A 63 3.82 5.05 9.95
C GLU A 63 4.79 4.33 10.90
N ASN A 64 6.01 4.05 10.42
CA ASN A 64 7.05 3.41 11.22
C ASN A 64 7.49 4.28 12.42
N GLU A 65 7.56 5.61 12.26
CA GLU A 65 7.90 6.51 13.36
C GLU A 65 6.80 6.54 14.41
N ILE A 66 5.53 6.68 14.00
CA ILE A 66 4.37 6.63 14.89
C ILE A 66 4.33 5.30 15.65
N ASP A 67 4.47 4.17 14.95
CA ASP A 67 4.44 2.84 15.57
C ASP A 67 5.59 2.64 16.57
N ARG A 68 6.80 3.13 16.25
CA ARG A 68 7.93 3.11 17.20
C ARG A 68 7.63 3.91 18.45
N LEU A 69 7.14 5.14 18.32
CA LEU A 69 6.83 6.02 19.45
C LEU A 69 5.73 5.40 20.32
N VAL A 70 4.65 4.90 19.70
CA VAL A 70 3.54 4.23 20.40
C VAL A 70 4.00 2.96 21.09
N LYS A 71 4.88 2.17 20.45
CA LYS A 71 5.42 0.94 21.05
C LYS A 71 6.30 1.25 22.27
N VAL A 72 7.22 2.20 22.15
CA VAL A 72 8.06 2.65 23.27
C VAL A 72 7.20 3.11 24.43
N PHE A 73 6.15 3.89 24.15
CA PHE A 73 5.21 4.34 25.18
C PHE A 73 4.48 3.17 25.86
N LYS A 74 3.92 2.22 25.08
CA LYS A 74 3.21 1.04 25.61
C LYS A 74 4.11 0.09 26.42
N GLU A 75 5.38 0.00 26.06
CA GLU A 75 6.35 -0.87 26.74
C GLU A 75 6.93 -0.21 28.00
N SER A 76 6.89 1.13 28.07
CA SER A 76 7.38 1.90 29.22
C SER A 76 6.69 1.48 30.52
N PRO A 77 7.45 1.22 31.60
CA PRO A 77 6.89 0.84 32.90
C PRO A 77 6.00 1.94 33.49
N ILE A 78 6.26 3.19 33.11
CA ILE A 78 5.53 4.36 33.61
C ILE A 78 4.11 4.42 33.02
N SER A 79 3.90 3.89 31.81
CA SER A 79 2.56 3.77 31.21
C SER A 79 1.65 2.79 31.97
N ARG A 80 2.23 1.93 32.82
CA ARG A 80 1.52 0.89 33.58
C ARG A 80 1.32 1.24 35.06
N SER A 81 1.89 2.34 35.54
CA SER A 81 1.70 2.81 36.91
C SER A 81 0.58 3.85 36.99
N TRP A 82 -0.20 3.80 38.07
CA TRP A 82 -1.22 4.81 38.39
C TRP A 82 -0.63 6.04 39.11
N GLU A 83 0.70 6.14 39.16
CA GLU A 83 1.41 7.23 39.82
C GLU A 83 1.59 8.42 38.87
N PRO A 84 1.51 9.66 39.37
CA PRO A 84 1.74 10.84 38.56
C PRO A 84 3.19 10.85 38.04
N LEU A 85 3.33 11.22 36.77
CA LEU A 85 4.61 11.38 36.11
C LEU A 85 5.43 12.50 36.77
N PRO A 86 6.76 12.33 36.92
CA PRO A 86 7.67 13.43 37.21
C PRO A 86 7.52 14.55 36.16
N GLU A 87 7.64 15.81 36.56
CA GLU A 87 7.36 16.98 35.70
C GLU A 87 8.20 17.00 34.41
N ASP A 88 9.48 16.60 34.50
CA ASP A 88 10.39 16.48 33.37
C ASP A 88 9.93 15.40 32.37
N VAL A 89 9.51 14.25 32.88
CA VAL A 89 9.00 13.15 32.04
C VAL A 89 7.63 13.50 31.46
N LEU A 90 6.79 14.22 32.22
CA LEU A 90 5.49 14.70 31.78
C LEU A 90 5.63 15.64 30.57
N GLN A 91 6.52 16.64 30.67
CA GLN A 91 6.76 17.58 29.58
C GLN A 91 7.30 16.86 28.33
N MET A 92 8.28 15.98 28.49
CA MET A 92 8.79 15.17 27.37
C MET A 92 7.71 14.30 26.72
N THR A 93 6.78 13.77 27.51
CA THR A 93 5.66 12.97 27.02
C THR A 93 4.67 13.83 26.25
N MET A 94 4.37 15.03 26.73
CA MET A 94 3.51 16.00 26.03
C MET A 94 4.11 16.39 24.68
N ASP A 95 5.39 16.75 24.64
CA ASP A 95 6.08 17.12 23.40
C ASP A 95 6.10 15.94 22.39
N ALA A 96 6.27 14.71 22.87
CA ALA A 96 6.18 13.51 22.03
C ALA A 96 4.76 13.27 21.50
N CYS A 97 3.73 13.51 22.31
CA CYS A 97 2.33 13.44 21.87
C CYS A 97 2.04 14.48 20.79
N ASP A 98 2.49 15.71 20.97
CA ASP A 98 2.32 16.78 19.96
C ASP A 98 3.00 16.42 18.65
N ARG A 99 4.21 15.83 18.70
CA ARG A 99 4.90 15.30 17.52
C ARG A 99 4.11 14.19 16.83
N VAL A 100 3.54 13.23 17.58
CA VAL A 100 2.70 12.16 17.01
C VAL A 100 1.45 12.73 16.34
N ILE A 101 0.83 13.76 16.94
CA ILE A 101 -0.33 14.44 16.36
C ILE A 101 0.05 15.15 15.05
N ALA A 102 1.19 15.84 15.01
CA ALA A 102 1.70 16.47 13.80
C ALA A 102 1.95 15.45 12.68
N LEU A 103 2.63 14.35 13.00
CA LEU A 103 2.89 13.24 12.05
C LEU A 103 1.59 12.60 11.55
N ASP A 104 0.59 12.39 12.41
CA ASP A 104 -0.72 11.86 12.00
C ASP A 104 -1.47 12.83 11.06
N SER A 105 -1.33 14.14 11.28
CA SER A 105 -1.91 15.15 10.39
C SER A 105 -1.24 15.17 9.01
N GLU A 106 0.09 15.09 8.96
CA GLU A 106 0.86 15.00 7.71
C GLU A 106 0.52 13.72 6.93
N LYS A 107 0.43 12.58 7.64
CA LYS A 107 0.01 11.30 7.08
C LYS A 107 -1.35 11.42 6.39
N LYS A 108 -2.33 12.04 7.04
CA LYS A 108 -3.68 12.23 6.47
C LYS A 108 -3.65 13.08 5.20
N MET A 109 -2.91 14.18 5.21
CA MET A 109 -2.76 15.03 4.02
C MET A 109 -2.16 14.26 2.84
N LEU A 110 -1.07 13.53 3.06
CA LEU A 110 -0.43 12.71 2.02
C LEU A 110 -1.37 11.61 1.50
N PHE A 111 -2.11 10.97 2.40
CA PHE A 111 -3.06 9.91 2.09
C PHE A 111 -4.20 10.42 1.20
N ASP A 112 -4.77 11.59 1.51
CA ASP A 112 -5.85 12.20 0.73
C ASP A 112 -5.37 12.60 -0.67
N VAL A 113 -4.19 13.23 -0.76
CA VAL A 113 -3.58 13.62 -2.05
C VAL A 113 -3.28 12.38 -2.90
N LEU A 114 -2.66 11.35 -2.31
CA LEU A 114 -2.34 10.12 -3.02
C LEU A 114 -3.59 9.40 -3.51
N THR A 115 -4.61 9.26 -2.64
CA THR A 115 -5.87 8.62 -2.98
C THR A 115 -6.60 9.36 -4.10
N SER A 116 -6.70 10.70 -4.02
CA SER A 116 -7.33 11.53 -5.04
C SER A 116 -6.69 11.33 -6.41
N LYS A 117 -5.35 11.31 -6.48
CA LYS A 117 -4.61 11.10 -7.73
C LYS A 117 -4.80 9.70 -8.31
N VAL A 118 -4.70 8.66 -7.49
CA VAL A 118 -4.82 7.28 -7.98
C VAL A 118 -6.25 7.00 -8.43
N VAL A 119 -7.26 7.55 -7.76
CA VAL A 119 -8.66 7.48 -8.24
C VAL A 119 -8.84 8.20 -9.58
N HIS A 120 -8.13 9.32 -9.80
CA HIS A 120 -8.16 10.02 -11.08
C HIS A 120 -7.44 9.25 -12.21
N VAL A 121 -6.30 8.63 -11.91
CA VAL A 121 -5.45 7.94 -12.89
C VAL A 121 -5.94 6.52 -13.18
N ALA A 122 -6.37 5.79 -12.15
CA ALA A 122 -6.77 4.39 -12.21
C ALA A 122 -8.07 4.14 -11.41
N PRO A 123 -9.22 4.67 -11.89
CA PRO A 123 -10.50 4.52 -11.21
C PRO A 123 -10.97 3.06 -11.15
N ASN A 124 -10.75 2.26 -12.20
CA ASN A 124 -11.21 0.87 -12.20
C ASN A 124 -10.37 -0.01 -11.28
N LEU A 125 -9.05 0.22 -11.21
CA LEU A 125 -8.16 -0.44 -10.27
C LEU A 125 -8.59 -0.16 -8.83
N CYS A 126 -8.88 1.10 -8.49
CA CYS A 126 -9.39 1.49 -7.17
C CYS A 126 -10.67 0.75 -6.80
N GLU A 127 -11.61 0.62 -7.72
CA GLU A 127 -12.90 -0.05 -7.51
C GLU A 127 -12.76 -1.57 -7.28
N VAL A 128 -11.82 -2.23 -7.95
CA VAL A 128 -11.56 -3.67 -7.73
C VAL A 128 -10.94 -3.92 -6.36
N VAL A 129 -9.94 -3.10 -5.99
CA VAL A 129 -9.23 -3.22 -4.71
C VAL A 129 -10.09 -2.77 -3.52
N GLY A 130 -10.94 -1.76 -3.73
CA GLY A 130 -11.76 -1.11 -2.70
C GLY A 130 -11.02 -0.05 -1.88
N SER A 131 -9.75 0.21 -2.16
CA SER A 131 -8.93 1.21 -1.47
C SER A 131 -7.93 1.86 -2.43
N GLY A 132 -7.94 3.19 -2.50
CA GLY A 132 -7.02 3.95 -3.37
C GLY A 132 -5.56 3.83 -2.95
N ILE A 133 -5.28 3.58 -1.67
CA ILE A 133 -3.92 3.45 -1.13
C ILE A 133 -3.32 2.11 -1.48
N ILE A 134 -4.11 1.04 -1.40
CA ILE A 134 -3.64 -0.27 -1.83
C ILE A 134 -3.40 -0.27 -3.34
N ALA A 135 -4.28 0.39 -4.12
CA ALA A 135 -4.05 0.61 -5.55
C ALA A 135 -2.75 1.41 -5.80
N ALA A 136 -2.50 2.46 -5.02
CA ALA A 136 -1.26 3.24 -5.08
C ALA A 136 -0.02 2.37 -4.81
N LYS A 137 -0.06 1.55 -3.74
CA LYS A 137 1.03 0.62 -3.39
C LYS A 137 1.30 -0.41 -4.47
N LEU A 138 0.25 -0.94 -5.12
CA LEU A 138 0.39 -1.86 -6.25
C LEU A 138 1.01 -1.17 -7.47
N MET A 139 0.59 0.05 -7.78
CA MET A 139 1.17 0.84 -8.87
C MET A 139 2.64 1.18 -8.61
N ALA A 140 2.97 1.54 -7.37
CA ALA A 140 4.32 1.85 -6.95
C ALA A 140 5.24 0.63 -6.98
N ALA A 141 4.77 -0.51 -6.48
CA ALA A 141 5.53 -1.76 -6.55
C ALA A 141 5.79 -2.23 -7.99
N ALA A 142 4.90 -1.89 -8.93
CA ALA A 142 5.12 -2.11 -10.36
C ALA A 142 5.96 -0.99 -11.03
N GLY A 143 6.14 0.14 -10.35
CA GLY A 143 6.82 1.36 -10.82
C GLY A 143 6.07 2.16 -11.89
N ALA A 144 4.92 1.67 -12.39
CA ALA A 144 4.02 2.38 -13.31
C ALA A 144 2.72 1.59 -13.53
N LEU A 145 1.62 2.30 -13.85
CA LEU A 145 0.37 1.67 -14.30
C LEU A 145 0.58 0.81 -15.56
N THR A 146 1.44 1.26 -16.48
CA THR A 146 1.81 0.51 -17.69
C THR A 146 2.46 -0.83 -17.38
N ASN A 147 3.32 -0.86 -16.37
CA ASN A 147 4.03 -2.07 -15.97
C ASN A 147 3.04 -3.03 -15.30
N LEU A 148 2.19 -2.50 -14.41
CA LEU A 148 1.16 -3.29 -13.73
C LEU A 148 0.20 -3.96 -14.72
N ALA A 149 -0.21 -3.26 -15.78
CA ALA A 149 -1.08 -3.82 -16.83
C ALA A 149 -0.40 -4.94 -17.64
N ASN A 150 0.92 -4.86 -17.83
CA ASN A 150 1.69 -5.85 -18.58
C ASN A 150 2.15 -7.05 -17.74
N MET A 151 2.31 -6.87 -16.43
CA MET A 151 2.70 -7.92 -15.49
C MET A 151 1.78 -9.15 -15.59
N PRO A 152 2.30 -10.39 -15.49
CA PRO A 152 1.49 -11.58 -15.38
C PRO A 152 0.77 -11.62 -14.02
N ALA A 153 -0.41 -12.24 -13.97
CA ALA A 153 -1.21 -12.32 -12.74
C ALA A 153 -0.44 -13.00 -11.59
N SER A 154 0.41 -13.99 -11.89
CA SER A 154 1.27 -14.66 -10.90
C SER A 154 2.29 -13.74 -10.23
N GLU A 155 2.75 -12.71 -10.94
CA GLU A 155 3.69 -11.71 -10.38
C GLU A 155 2.93 -10.70 -9.52
N ILE A 156 1.75 -10.28 -9.98
CA ILE A 156 0.83 -9.42 -9.19
C ILE A 156 0.44 -10.12 -7.88
N GLU A 157 0.27 -11.44 -7.88
CA GLU A 157 -0.08 -12.26 -6.71
C GLU A 157 0.95 -12.17 -5.57
N VAL A 158 2.23 -11.92 -5.92
CA VAL A 158 3.34 -11.90 -4.98
C VAL A 158 3.81 -10.48 -4.65
N LEU A 159 3.19 -9.44 -5.21
CA LEU A 159 3.54 -8.05 -4.92
C LEU A 159 3.32 -7.70 -3.44
N GLY A 160 4.30 -7.00 -2.87
CA GLY A 160 4.28 -6.59 -1.47
C GLY A 160 4.53 -7.71 -0.47
N ARG A 161 4.70 -8.96 -0.91
CA ARG A 161 5.02 -10.07 0.01
C ARG A 161 6.44 -9.92 0.51
N GLN A 162 6.59 -9.34 1.70
CA GLN A 162 7.84 -9.42 2.44
C GLN A 162 7.90 -10.74 3.21
N LYS A 163 9.09 -11.32 3.29
CA LYS A 163 9.35 -12.49 4.13
C LYS A 163 9.36 -12.01 5.58
N SER A 164 8.24 -12.15 6.28
CA SER A 164 8.23 -11.98 7.73
C SER A 164 8.86 -13.21 8.38
N ASP A 165 9.61 -13.02 9.46
CA ASP A 165 10.17 -14.12 10.29
C ASP A 165 9.06 -14.95 10.97
N ASN A 166 7.79 -14.55 10.84
CA ASN A 166 6.63 -15.33 11.23
C ASN A 166 6.31 -16.37 10.15
N ILE A 167 6.63 -17.63 10.46
CA ILE A 167 6.64 -18.84 9.61
C ILE A 167 5.32 -19.16 8.87
N SER A 168 4.27 -18.32 8.87
CA SER A 168 2.96 -18.73 8.33
C SER A 168 2.14 -17.70 7.57
N PHE A 169 2.57 -16.44 7.43
CA PHE A 169 1.81 -15.47 6.63
C PHE A 169 2.73 -14.59 5.78
N TYR A 170 2.59 -14.75 4.46
CA TYR A 170 3.01 -13.71 3.53
C TYR A 170 1.86 -12.69 3.50
N GLU A 171 2.07 -11.51 4.06
CA GLU A 171 1.16 -10.37 3.91
C GLU A 171 1.64 -9.56 2.71
N GLY A 172 0.93 -9.67 1.59
CA GLY A 172 1.12 -8.81 0.42
C GLY A 172 0.06 -7.72 0.39
N TYR A 173 0.13 -6.86 -0.63
CA TYR A 173 -0.83 -5.78 -0.81
C TYR A 173 -2.24 -6.29 -1.13
N LEU A 174 -2.39 -7.53 -1.64
CA LEU A 174 -3.70 -8.12 -1.92
C LEU A 174 -4.39 -8.58 -0.62
N GLU A 175 -3.62 -9.03 0.36
CA GLU A 175 -4.13 -9.48 1.66
C GLU A 175 -4.72 -8.35 2.50
N SER A 176 -4.28 -7.10 2.28
CA SER A 176 -4.81 -5.92 2.97
C SER A 176 -6.16 -5.44 2.41
N THR A 177 -6.62 -6.00 1.29
CA THR A 177 -7.91 -5.63 0.69
C THR A 177 -9.09 -6.11 1.54
N GLU A 178 -10.14 -5.30 1.61
CA GLU A 178 -11.36 -5.63 2.36
C GLU A 178 -12.01 -6.94 1.86
N MET A 179 -11.98 -7.16 0.54
CA MET A 179 -12.51 -8.38 -0.07
C MET A 179 -11.77 -9.63 0.41
N PHE A 180 -10.46 -9.57 0.49
CA PHE A 180 -9.65 -10.70 0.95
C PHE A 180 -9.84 -10.94 2.45
N GLN A 181 -9.92 -9.88 3.25
CA GLN A 181 -10.18 -9.98 4.69
C GLN A 181 -11.55 -10.56 5.00
N ALA A 182 -12.57 -10.22 4.21
CA ALA A 182 -13.91 -10.80 4.31
C ALA A 182 -13.98 -12.27 3.85
N THR A 183 -12.99 -12.74 3.08
CA THR A 183 -12.98 -14.10 2.53
C THR A 183 -12.54 -15.14 3.57
N THR A 184 -13.25 -16.28 3.61
CA THR A 184 -12.92 -17.41 4.49
C THR A 184 -11.57 -18.04 4.14
N LEU A 185 -10.84 -18.53 5.14
CA LEU A 185 -9.49 -19.10 5.00
C LEU A 185 -9.35 -20.14 3.87
N CYS A 186 -10.36 -21.00 3.66
CA CYS A 186 -10.34 -22.03 2.63
C CYS A 186 -10.34 -21.50 1.19
N MET A 187 -10.84 -20.28 0.97
CA MET A 187 -10.97 -19.68 -0.36
C MET A 187 -9.94 -18.57 -0.60
N ARG A 188 -9.05 -18.28 0.36
CA ARG A 188 -8.08 -17.18 0.24
C ARG A 188 -7.15 -17.34 -0.95
N GLU A 189 -6.63 -18.54 -1.18
CA GLU A 189 -5.74 -18.78 -2.33
C GLU A 189 -6.46 -18.54 -3.65
N ARG A 190 -7.69 -19.05 -3.77
CA ARG A 190 -8.52 -18.83 -4.97
C ARG A 190 -8.88 -17.36 -5.16
N ALA A 191 -9.31 -16.69 -4.09
CA ALA A 191 -9.64 -15.27 -4.12
C ALA A 191 -8.45 -14.43 -4.54
N ARG A 192 -7.24 -14.79 -4.10
CA ARG A 192 -6.00 -14.11 -4.49
C ARG A 192 -5.72 -14.23 -5.98
N GLN A 193 -5.83 -15.43 -6.54
CA GLN A 193 -5.64 -15.66 -7.98
C GLN A 193 -6.64 -14.86 -8.81
N LEU A 194 -7.92 -14.91 -8.43
CA LEU A 194 -8.98 -14.16 -9.08
C LEU A 194 -8.77 -12.65 -8.98
N LEU A 195 -8.37 -12.15 -7.81
CA LEU A 195 -8.04 -10.74 -7.61
C LEU A 195 -6.88 -10.32 -8.54
N ALA A 196 -5.78 -11.07 -8.56
CA ALA A 196 -4.63 -10.72 -9.39
C ALA A 196 -4.95 -10.69 -10.90
N GLU A 197 -5.74 -11.66 -11.39
CA GLU A 197 -6.21 -11.69 -12.77
C GLU A 197 -7.08 -10.48 -13.12
N LYS A 198 -8.03 -10.14 -12.24
CA LYS A 198 -8.98 -9.05 -12.46
C LYS A 198 -8.36 -7.67 -12.25
N LEU A 199 -7.38 -7.56 -11.38
CA LEU A 199 -6.59 -6.33 -11.21
C LEU A 199 -5.77 -6.00 -12.45
N LYS A 200 -5.17 -7.02 -13.09
CA LYS A 200 -4.51 -6.84 -14.38
C LYS A 200 -5.47 -6.32 -15.45
N GLU A 201 -6.67 -6.91 -15.50
CA GLU A 201 -7.72 -6.49 -16.43
C GLU A 201 -8.14 -5.04 -16.18
N ALA A 202 -8.38 -4.67 -14.92
CA ALA A 202 -8.72 -3.30 -14.53
C ALA A 202 -7.61 -2.29 -14.88
N ALA A 203 -6.35 -2.60 -14.55
CA ALA A 203 -5.20 -1.77 -14.90
C ALA A 203 -5.06 -1.57 -16.43
N SER A 204 -5.38 -2.60 -17.22
CA SER A 204 -5.36 -2.53 -18.68
C SER A 204 -6.49 -1.65 -19.25
N VAL A 205 -7.65 -1.62 -18.59
CA VAL A 205 -8.77 -0.73 -18.95
C VAL A 205 -8.44 0.73 -18.62
N ASP A 206 -7.85 0.95 -17.44
CA ASP A 206 -7.41 2.28 -16.98
C ASP A 206 -6.31 2.86 -17.88
N LEU A 207 -5.33 2.03 -18.27
CA LEU A 207 -4.26 2.44 -19.18
C LEU A 207 -4.80 2.92 -20.54
N LYS A 208 -5.85 2.26 -21.05
CA LYS A 208 -6.49 2.63 -22.31
C LYS A 208 -7.45 3.82 -22.16
N ARG A 209 -7.64 4.34 -20.93
CA ARG A 209 -8.68 5.30 -20.56
C ARG A 209 -10.07 4.88 -21.03
N GLY A 210 -10.36 3.58 -20.93
CA GLY A 210 -11.59 2.98 -21.46
C GLY A 210 -12.85 3.37 -20.68
N ASP A 211 -12.71 3.61 -19.37
CA ASP A 211 -13.82 4.01 -18.50
C ASP A 211 -13.33 4.90 -17.35
N VAL A 212 -13.83 6.14 -17.29
CA VAL A 212 -13.52 7.12 -16.24
C VAL A 212 -14.47 6.99 -15.05
N SER A 213 -15.61 6.29 -15.21
CA SER A 213 -16.65 6.16 -14.17
C SER A 213 -16.37 5.05 -13.15
N GLY A 214 -15.36 4.20 -13.38
CA GLY A 214 -15.09 3.04 -12.54
C GLY A 214 -16.10 1.88 -12.70
N SER A 215 -16.97 1.93 -13.72
CA SER A 215 -18.04 0.94 -13.89
C SER A 215 -17.50 -0.43 -14.29
N ALA A 216 -16.44 -0.47 -15.09
CA ALA A 216 -15.74 -1.70 -15.41
C ALA A 216 -15.12 -2.33 -14.16
N GLY A 217 -14.48 -1.53 -13.29
CA GLY A 217 -13.93 -2.00 -12.02
C GLY A 217 -14.99 -2.61 -11.09
N ARG A 218 -16.16 -1.97 -10.98
CA ARG A 218 -17.28 -2.51 -10.19
C ARG A 218 -17.80 -3.84 -10.76
N ALA A 219 -17.92 -3.95 -12.08
CA ALA A 219 -18.34 -5.20 -12.72
C ALA A 219 -17.34 -6.35 -12.47
N LEU A 220 -16.04 -6.06 -12.53
CA LEU A 220 -14.98 -7.05 -12.21
C LEU A 220 -15.05 -7.47 -10.73
N ARG A 221 -15.29 -6.52 -9.82
CA ARG A 221 -15.49 -6.80 -8.39
C ARG A 221 -16.67 -7.72 -8.13
N ASP A 222 -17.81 -7.47 -8.79
CA ASP A 222 -19.00 -8.32 -8.68
C ASP A 222 -18.75 -9.73 -9.22
N GLU A 223 -17.95 -9.88 -10.28
CA GLU A 223 -17.57 -11.19 -10.84
C GLU A 223 -16.72 -12.01 -9.85
N ILE A 224 -15.78 -11.35 -9.15
CA ILE A 224 -14.96 -12.00 -8.11
C ILE A 224 -15.85 -12.50 -6.98
N LEU A 225 -16.74 -11.64 -6.46
CA LEU A 225 -17.67 -11.99 -5.39
C LEU A 225 -18.59 -13.14 -5.80
N GLY A 226 -19.15 -13.08 -7.01
CA GLY A 226 -20.01 -14.13 -7.55
C GLY A 226 -19.31 -15.48 -7.70
N THR A 227 -18.03 -15.47 -8.09
CA THR A 227 -17.22 -16.69 -8.21
C THR A 227 -16.94 -17.29 -6.84
N ILE A 228 -16.50 -16.47 -5.88
CA ILE A 228 -16.24 -16.91 -4.50
C ILE A 228 -17.51 -17.49 -3.88
N GLU A 229 -18.66 -16.82 -4.03
CA GLU A 229 -19.94 -17.33 -3.52
C GLU A 229 -20.35 -18.64 -4.20
N TYR A 230 -20.16 -18.74 -5.52
CA TYR A 230 -20.47 -19.96 -6.26
C TYR A 230 -19.64 -21.15 -5.78
N GLU A 231 -18.34 -20.98 -5.58
CA GLU A 231 -17.45 -22.04 -5.13
C GLU A 231 -17.69 -22.46 -3.67
N ILE A 232 -18.20 -21.56 -2.82
CA ILE A 232 -18.60 -21.89 -1.45
C ILE A 232 -19.85 -22.78 -1.41
N ARG A 233 -20.71 -22.74 -2.45
CA ARG A 233 -21.95 -23.52 -2.45
C ARG A 233 -21.67 -25.03 -2.42
N PRO A 234 -22.33 -25.81 -1.55
CA PRO A 234 -22.15 -27.24 -1.51
C PRO A 234 -22.51 -27.85 -2.88
N PRO A 235 -21.74 -28.85 -3.35
CA PRO A 235 -22.02 -29.49 -4.63
C PRO A 235 -23.45 -30.05 -4.62
N LYS A 236 -24.23 -29.75 -5.66
CA LYS A 236 -25.59 -30.28 -5.81
C LYS A 236 -25.52 -31.81 -5.86
N THR A 237 -25.80 -32.46 -4.74
CA THR A 237 -25.84 -33.92 -4.66
C THR A 237 -27.00 -34.41 -5.51
N LYS A 238 -26.68 -35.06 -6.63
CA LYS A 238 -27.66 -35.84 -7.39
C LYS A 238 -27.99 -37.07 -6.55
N PHE A 239 -28.98 -36.96 -5.66
CA PHE A 239 -29.58 -38.12 -5.01
C PHE A 239 -30.24 -38.98 -6.08
N GLN A 240 -29.50 -39.95 -6.63
CA GLN A 240 -30.11 -41.06 -7.34
C GLN A 240 -30.81 -41.92 -6.29
N LEU A 241 -32.12 -41.71 -6.14
CA LEU A 241 -32.99 -42.64 -5.42
C LEU A 241 -32.86 -44.00 -6.08
N ARG A 242 -32.01 -44.87 -5.52
CA ARG A 242 -32.02 -46.31 -5.84
C ARG A 242 -33.39 -46.81 -5.44
N ARG A 243 -34.28 -46.95 -6.42
CA ARG A 243 -35.54 -47.68 -6.24
C ARG A 243 -35.16 -49.09 -5.80
N LYS A 244 -35.43 -49.42 -4.53
CA LYS A 244 -35.36 -50.80 -4.06
C LYS A 244 -36.40 -51.56 -4.85
N THR A 245 -35.97 -52.37 -5.82
CA THR A 245 -36.80 -53.42 -6.39
C THR A 245 -37.07 -54.42 -5.26
N THR A 246 -38.25 -54.34 -4.67
CA THR A 246 -38.79 -55.40 -3.83
C THR A 246 -39.07 -56.59 -4.76
N GLY A 247 -38.12 -57.52 -4.81
CA GLY A 247 -38.31 -58.82 -5.42
C GLY A 247 -39.12 -59.70 -4.47
N THR A 248 -40.24 -60.19 -5.00
CA THR A 248 -41.17 -61.20 -4.47
C THR A 248 -40.50 -62.51 -4.08
#